data_AF-A0A147I2L4-F1
#
_entry.id   AF-A0A147I2L4-F1
#
_cell.length_a   1.000
_cell.length_b   1.000
_cell.length_c   1.000
_cell.angle_alpha   90.00
_cell.angle_beta   90.00
_cell.angle_gamma   90.00
#
_symmetry.space_group_name_H-M   'P 1'
#
loop_
_entity.id
_entity.type
_entity.pdbx_description
1 polymer ?
#
loop_
_entity_poly.entity_id
_entity_poly.type
_entity_poly.pdbx_seq_one_letter_code
_entity_poly.pdbx_strand_id
1 'polypeptide(L)'
;MSLAHLRTAAIFALMALLPSGCGNAAPVDGLAVRAVAAAKSMPAGRERDVTLREVSRNLRHADRDQAIEAASAMSEDYELRTFSPGPDKLTRQIVAQQDEQQSEDRACERFVERLSPGGASAADDRRIRDCFSMDAPPGIVPPPIPPFRLILLAADALPAGPTKASLLYMATWDRVPDRPAGGAAEAVRRLRALIPLLSGETRREAMTWLDTTSVDLIEGRPDDAVERIRRSFARRQATGDTPSPEPGQQAQGLIADFLQARDLDRALTVTNLLPPSDDCAAVDDGPTGVLEWVLPSQDSTVVAAYMTRLTRSGTLARLCPKGLSSEIAAEAWLNAGNDDKALEAASRSGDPLVLGKTRLAVIQRRMTTGDASGAGSLLRMMADAPPPLDRGDPFERVRAARQRIQLIHLLTKAGNIEDAERLASAYAGPGWRAFAWSVIVGTKGRDRAGPKWAGPSLDLQDVPADH
;
A
#
# COMPACT_ATOMS: atom_id res chain seq x y z
N MET A 1 -60.78 -10.00 -8.47
CA MET A 1 -60.84 -11.24 -9.27
C MET A 1 -59.84 -11.08 -10.41
N SER A 2 -58.56 -11.28 -10.12
CA SER A 2 -57.78 -12.53 -10.30
C SER A 2 -57.41 -12.79 -11.76
N LEU A 3 -56.21 -12.35 -12.15
CA LEU A 3 -55.39 -12.88 -13.24
C LEU A 3 -53.97 -12.30 -13.07
N ALA A 4 -53.26 -12.82 -12.08
CA ALA A 4 -51.81 -12.72 -11.95
C ALA A 4 -51.32 -14.09 -11.45
N HIS A 5 -50.20 -14.55 -12.01
CA HIS A 5 -49.55 -15.86 -11.83
C HIS A 5 -49.80 -16.89 -12.95
N LEU A 6 -49.03 -16.77 -14.03
CA LEU A 6 -48.49 -17.93 -14.73
C LEU A 6 -47.15 -17.61 -15.40
N ARG A 7 -46.10 -18.18 -14.78
CA ARG A 7 -44.87 -18.74 -15.39
C ARG A 7 -43.75 -17.79 -15.82
N THR A 8 -43.03 -17.32 -14.81
CA THR A 8 -41.55 -17.29 -14.77
C THR A 8 -41.01 -18.73 -14.77
N ALA A 9 -40.59 -19.25 -15.91
CA ALA A 9 -39.78 -20.48 -16.03
C ALA A 9 -39.11 -20.55 -17.41
N ALA A 10 -38.09 -19.72 -17.63
CA ALA A 10 -37.18 -19.84 -18.78
C ALA A 10 -35.88 -19.05 -18.51
N ILE A 11 -35.19 -19.37 -17.41
CA ILE A 11 -33.78 -18.99 -17.19
C ILE A 11 -33.13 -20.22 -16.60
N PHE A 12 -32.48 -21.03 -17.43
CA PHE A 12 -31.36 -21.95 -17.10
C PHE A 12 -31.15 -22.87 -18.30
N ALA A 13 -30.33 -22.42 -19.26
CA ALA A 13 -29.53 -23.23 -20.20
C ALA A 13 -29.25 -22.42 -21.48
N LEU A 14 -28.32 -21.45 -21.42
CA LEU A 14 -27.58 -21.01 -22.60
C LEU A 14 -26.27 -20.28 -22.20
N MET A 15 -25.47 -20.92 -21.34
CA MET A 15 -24.06 -20.55 -21.08
C MET A 15 -23.17 -21.78 -21.21
N ALA A 16 -23.25 -22.44 -22.36
CA ALA A 16 -22.25 -23.37 -22.84
C ALA A 16 -22.32 -23.29 -24.36
N LEU A 17 -21.16 -23.11 -25.02
CA LEU A 17 -20.93 -22.87 -26.46
C LEU A 17 -20.43 -21.45 -26.78
N LEU A 18 -19.34 -21.05 -26.13
CA LEU A 18 -18.29 -20.32 -26.84
C LEU A 18 -17.32 -21.37 -27.38
N PRO A 19 -16.88 -21.30 -28.65
CA PRO A 19 -15.89 -22.22 -29.18
C PRO A 19 -14.53 -21.89 -28.56
N SER A 20 -14.13 -22.67 -27.56
CA SER A 20 -12.72 -22.81 -27.18
C SER A 20 -11.99 -23.43 -28.36
N GLY A 21 -11.32 -22.58 -29.14
CA GLY A 21 -10.28 -23.04 -30.06
C GLY A 21 -9.19 -23.69 -29.23
N CYS A 22 -9.22 -25.02 -29.11
CA CYS A 22 -8.16 -25.81 -28.51
C CYS A 22 -6.94 -25.78 -29.44
N GLY A 23 -6.14 -24.73 -29.34
CA GLY A 23 -4.70 -24.83 -29.60
C GLY A 23 -4.08 -25.71 -28.52
N ASN A 24 -3.19 -26.61 -28.91
CA ASN A 24 -2.54 -27.56 -28.01
C ASN A 24 -1.56 -26.84 -27.08
N ALA A 25 -2.06 -26.22 -26.01
CA ALA A 25 -1.22 -25.80 -24.89
C ALA A 25 -0.52 -27.04 -24.31
N ALA A 26 0.77 -26.92 -23.97
CA ALA A 26 1.51 -28.01 -23.35
C ALA A 26 0.82 -28.48 -22.06
N PRO A 27 0.89 -29.77 -21.70
CA PRO A 27 0.42 -30.23 -20.40
C PRO A 27 1.05 -29.40 -19.29
N VAL A 28 0.26 -29.00 -18.30
CA VAL A 28 0.72 -28.16 -17.17
C VAL A 28 1.94 -28.76 -16.47
N ASP A 29 2.03 -30.08 -16.43
CA ASP A 29 3.13 -30.85 -15.85
C ASP A 29 4.48 -30.54 -16.55
N GLY A 30 4.46 -30.21 -17.84
CA GLY A 30 5.66 -29.81 -18.58
C GLY A 30 6.19 -28.43 -18.20
N LEU A 31 5.33 -27.51 -17.74
CA LEU A 31 5.75 -26.17 -17.32
C LEU A 31 6.49 -26.17 -15.99
N ALA A 32 6.05 -27.01 -15.04
CA ALA A 32 6.70 -27.13 -13.74
C ALA A 32 8.14 -27.63 -13.90
N VAL A 33 8.32 -28.70 -14.68
CA VAL A 33 9.65 -29.25 -15.01
C VAL A 33 10.53 -28.22 -15.71
N ARG A 34 9.99 -27.46 -16.67
CA ARG A 34 10.73 -26.37 -17.35
C ARG A 34 11.17 -25.28 -16.39
N ALA A 35 10.31 -24.89 -15.44
CA ALA A 35 10.64 -23.89 -14.42
C ALA A 35 11.84 -24.35 -13.56
N VAL A 36 11.78 -25.57 -13.02
CA VAL A 36 12.86 -26.12 -12.19
C VAL A 36 14.16 -26.28 -12.98
N ALA A 37 14.07 -26.82 -14.20
CA ALA A 37 15.24 -27.00 -15.07
C ALA A 37 15.93 -25.67 -15.43
N ALA A 38 15.15 -24.62 -15.75
CA ALA A 38 15.72 -23.31 -16.03
C ALA A 38 16.38 -22.70 -14.78
N ALA A 39 15.75 -22.75 -13.60
CA ALA A 39 16.36 -22.24 -12.38
C ALA A 39 17.67 -22.99 -12.05
N LYS A 40 17.69 -24.31 -12.20
CA LYS A 40 18.91 -25.13 -12.01
C LYS A 40 20.05 -24.79 -12.98
N SER A 41 19.74 -24.24 -14.16
CA SER A 41 20.75 -23.85 -15.15
C SER A 41 21.50 -22.56 -14.80
N MET A 42 21.01 -21.79 -13.82
CA MET A 42 21.73 -20.64 -13.30
C MET A 42 23.02 -21.07 -12.58
N PRO A 43 24.08 -20.24 -12.59
CA PRO A 43 25.27 -20.49 -11.78
C PRO A 43 24.92 -20.66 -10.29
N ALA A 44 25.63 -21.55 -9.60
CA ALA A 44 25.44 -21.73 -8.17
C ALA A 44 25.74 -20.44 -7.41
N GLY A 45 24.81 -20.02 -6.56
CA GLY A 45 24.93 -18.78 -5.78
C GLY A 45 23.58 -18.28 -5.29
N ARG A 46 23.61 -17.12 -4.62
CA ARG A 46 22.43 -16.52 -3.99
C ARG A 46 21.28 -16.30 -4.97
N GLU A 47 21.55 -15.79 -6.17
CA GLU A 47 20.50 -15.47 -7.17
C GLU A 47 19.75 -16.71 -7.66
N ARG A 48 20.48 -17.81 -7.89
CA ARG A 48 19.88 -19.11 -8.22
C ARG A 48 19.00 -19.60 -7.08
N ASP A 49 19.50 -19.54 -5.86
CA ASP A 49 18.77 -20.03 -4.70
C ASP A 49 17.52 -19.19 -4.42
N VAL A 50 17.58 -17.87 -4.60
CA VAL A 50 16.39 -17.00 -4.55
C VAL A 50 15.38 -17.38 -5.63
N THR A 51 15.83 -17.65 -6.86
CA THR A 51 14.94 -18.10 -7.94
C THR A 51 14.29 -19.44 -7.61
N LEU A 52 15.09 -20.44 -7.21
CA LEU A 52 14.61 -21.77 -6.83
C LEU A 52 13.62 -21.70 -5.67
N ARG A 53 13.85 -20.80 -4.70
CA ARG A 53 12.93 -20.52 -3.60
C ARG A 53 11.57 -20.04 -4.09
N GLU A 54 11.55 -19.02 -4.95
CA GLU A 54 10.28 -18.48 -5.46
C GLU A 54 9.56 -19.48 -6.40
N VAL A 55 10.32 -20.25 -7.20
CA VAL A 55 9.78 -21.36 -7.99
C VAL A 55 9.14 -22.42 -7.09
N SER A 56 9.85 -22.89 -6.06
CA SER A 56 9.33 -23.84 -5.06
C SER A 56 8.02 -23.36 -4.44
N ARG A 57 7.98 -22.09 -3.99
CA ARG A 57 6.77 -21.48 -3.39
C ARG A 57 5.58 -21.49 -4.34
N ASN A 58 5.80 -21.11 -5.60
CA ASN A 58 4.74 -21.09 -6.61
C ASN A 58 4.24 -22.49 -6.98
N LEU A 59 5.12 -23.50 -6.97
CA LEU A 59 4.77 -24.88 -7.33
C LEU A 59 4.14 -25.66 -6.18
N ARG A 60 4.38 -25.28 -4.91
CA ARG A 60 3.99 -26.03 -3.70
C ARG A 60 2.57 -26.60 -3.69
N HIS A 61 1.60 -25.86 -4.23
CA HIS A 61 0.19 -26.24 -4.24
C HIS A 61 -0.29 -26.81 -5.59
N ALA A 62 0.52 -26.66 -6.64
CA ALA A 62 0.18 -27.07 -8.00
C ALA A 62 0.85 -28.40 -8.38
N ASP A 63 2.13 -28.55 -8.03
CA ASP A 63 3.01 -29.68 -8.33
C ASP A 63 4.02 -29.84 -7.18
N ARG A 64 3.68 -30.70 -6.21
CA ARG A 64 4.47 -30.89 -4.99
C ARG A 64 5.84 -31.49 -5.26
N ASP A 65 5.94 -32.40 -6.22
CA ASP A 65 7.18 -33.11 -6.50
C ASP A 65 8.20 -32.16 -7.13
N GLN A 66 7.78 -31.33 -8.08
CA GLN A 66 8.64 -30.29 -8.65
C GLN A 66 8.97 -29.18 -7.64
N ALA A 67 8.07 -28.86 -6.70
CA ALA A 67 8.39 -27.93 -5.62
C ALA A 67 9.50 -28.47 -4.69
N ILE A 68 9.45 -29.76 -4.34
CA ILE A 68 10.50 -30.43 -3.56
C ILE A 68 11.81 -30.49 -4.36
N GLU A 69 11.73 -30.77 -5.67
CA GLU A 69 12.89 -30.79 -6.54
C GLU A 69 13.58 -29.41 -6.60
N ALA A 70 12.83 -28.33 -6.78
CA ALA A 70 13.36 -26.96 -6.74
C ALA A 70 14.03 -26.65 -5.39
N ALA A 71 13.38 -27.02 -4.28
CA ALA A 71 13.89 -26.76 -2.94
C ALA A 71 15.18 -27.54 -2.63
N SER A 72 15.29 -28.80 -3.08
CA SER A 72 16.49 -29.62 -2.89
C SER A 72 17.68 -29.20 -3.74
N ALA A 73 17.48 -28.36 -4.76
CA ALA A 73 18.55 -27.87 -5.63
C ALA A 73 19.24 -26.60 -5.11
N MET A 74 18.71 -25.98 -4.05
CA MET A 74 19.34 -24.81 -3.42
C MET A 74 20.62 -25.20 -2.69
N SER A 75 21.60 -24.29 -2.64
CA SER A 75 22.85 -24.50 -1.90
C SER A 75 22.69 -24.40 -0.38
N GLU A 76 21.62 -23.74 0.10
CA GLU A 76 21.24 -23.70 1.51
C GLU A 76 19.87 -24.36 1.75
N ASP A 77 19.79 -25.22 2.78
CA ASP A 77 18.64 -26.05 3.19
C ASP A 77 17.39 -25.29 3.70
N TYR A 78 17.21 -24.02 3.34
CA TYR A 78 16.18 -23.18 3.93
C TYR A 78 14.73 -23.63 3.61
N GLU A 79 14.40 -24.10 2.40
CA GLU A 79 13.01 -24.47 2.06
C GLU A 79 12.65 -25.96 2.20
N LEU A 80 13.61 -26.90 2.21
CA LEU A 80 13.30 -28.31 2.53
C LEU A 80 12.64 -28.43 3.92
N ARG A 81 12.86 -27.43 4.78
CA ARG A 81 12.25 -27.29 6.11
C ARG A 81 10.77 -26.88 6.10
N THR A 82 10.24 -26.36 4.97
CA THR A 82 8.83 -25.94 4.82
C THR A 82 7.90 -27.02 4.28
N PHE A 83 8.43 -28.17 3.85
CA PHE A 83 7.65 -29.35 3.47
C PHE A 83 7.39 -30.32 4.65
N SER A 84 7.80 -29.95 5.87
CA SER A 84 7.47 -30.69 7.09
C SER A 84 6.03 -30.41 7.55
N PRO A 85 5.32 -31.36 8.19
CA PRO A 85 3.94 -31.18 8.66
C PRO A 85 3.73 -30.16 9.80
N GLY A 86 4.75 -29.38 10.19
CA GLY A 86 4.70 -28.41 11.28
C GLY A 86 5.37 -27.08 10.91
N PRO A 87 5.14 -26.00 11.69
CA PRO A 87 5.71 -24.69 11.39
C PRO A 87 7.25 -24.77 11.34
N ASP A 88 7.84 -24.22 10.29
CA ASP A 88 9.30 -24.25 10.07
C ASP A 88 10.05 -23.46 11.16
N LYS A 89 11.40 -23.48 11.18
CA LYS A 89 12.19 -22.81 12.22
C LYS A 89 12.00 -21.28 12.20
N LEU A 90 11.90 -20.67 11.03
CA LEU A 90 11.65 -19.23 10.88
C LEU A 90 10.22 -18.91 11.29
N THR A 91 9.22 -19.69 10.88
CA THR A 91 7.84 -19.55 11.35
C THR A 91 7.74 -19.75 12.85
N ARG A 92 8.44 -20.72 13.44
CA ARG A 92 8.54 -20.89 14.90
C ARG A 92 9.26 -19.73 15.57
N GLN A 93 10.27 -19.15 14.95
CA GLN A 93 10.94 -17.96 15.45
C GLN A 93 10.06 -16.72 15.36
N ILE A 94 9.33 -16.54 14.26
CA ILE A 94 8.37 -15.45 14.08
C ILE A 94 7.21 -15.61 15.05
N VAL A 95 6.64 -16.82 15.18
CA VAL A 95 5.60 -17.13 16.15
C VAL A 95 6.13 -16.93 17.57
N ALA A 96 7.34 -17.41 17.89
CA ALA A 96 7.93 -17.18 19.21
C ALA A 96 8.21 -15.69 19.47
N GLN A 97 8.67 -14.93 18.48
CA GLN A 97 8.85 -13.47 18.56
C GLN A 97 7.51 -12.75 18.71
N GLN A 98 6.47 -13.19 18.00
CA GLN A 98 5.11 -12.67 18.13
C GLN A 98 4.51 -13.01 19.49
N ASP A 99 4.73 -14.22 20.00
CA ASP A 99 4.28 -14.67 21.31
C ASP A 99 5.03 -13.93 22.43
N GLU A 100 6.33 -13.68 22.26
CA GLU A 100 7.16 -12.87 23.14
C GLU A 100 6.67 -11.41 23.14
N GLN A 101 6.49 -10.81 21.97
CA GLN A 101 5.93 -9.46 21.83
C GLN A 101 4.53 -9.36 22.46
N GLN A 102 3.62 -10.30 22.18
CA GLN A 102 2.29 -10.34 22.79
C GLN A 102 2.34 -10.55 24.30
N SER A 103 3.34 -11.27 24.80
CA SER A 103 3.57 -11.47 26.23
C SER A 103 4.06 -10.17 26.89
N GLU A 104 4.97 -9.44 26.23
CA GLU A 104 5.45 -8.13 26.66
C GLU A 104 4.31 -7.10 26.65
N ASP A 105 3.53 -7.02 25.58
CA ASP A 105 2.36 -6.13 25.47
C ASP A 105 1.36 -6.41 26.61
N ARG A 106 1.05 -7.69 26.87
CA ARG A 106 0.19 -8.10 28.01
C ARG A 106 0.82 -7.83 29.37
N ALA A 107 2.14 -7.84 29.49
CA ALA A 107 2.84 -7.49 30.72
C ALA A 107 2.80 -5.97 30.97
N CYS A 108 2.93 -5.18 29.91
CA CYS A 108 2.77 -3.73 29.92
C CYS A 108 1.35 -3.31 30.27
N GLU A 109 0.35 -3.93 29.67
CA GLU A 109 -1.06 -3.69 30.00
C GLU A 109 -1.33 -3.93 31.49
N ARG A 110 -1.00 -5.12 32.00
CA ARG A 110 -1.16 -5.47 33.43
C ARG A 110 -0.32 -4.60 34.37
N PHE A 111 0.79 -4.05 33.90
CA PHE A 111 1.58 -3.10 34.68
C PHE A 111 0.84 -1.76 34.80
N VAL A 112 0.44 -1.18 33.69
CA VAL A 112 -0.27 0.12 33.65
C VAL A 112 -1.60 0.04 34.41
N GLU A 113 -2.37 -1.03 34.26
CA GLU A 113 -3.65 -1.21 34.95
C GLU A 113 -3.53 -1.28 36.49
N ARG A 114 -2.34 -1.59 37.02
CA ARG A 114 -2.09 -1.63 38.47
C ARG A 114 -1.64 -0.29 39.04
N LEU A 115 -1.30 0.67 38.20
CA LEU A 115 -0.85 1.98 38.66
C LEU A 115 -2.04 2.79 39.20
N SER A 116 -1.82 3.46 40.33
CA SER A 116 -2.79 4.42 40.86
C SER A 116 -2.61 5.78 40.18
N PRO A 117 -3.70 6.54 39.94
CA PRO A 117 -3.60 7.90 39.39
C PRO A 117 -2.66 8.79 40.20
N GLY A 118 -1.72 9.46 39.52
CA GLY A 118 -0.67 10.27 40.13
C GLY A 118 0.33 9.52 41.02
N GLY A 119 0.26 8.19 41.08
CA GLY A 119 1.08 7.35 41.96
C GLY A 119 2.34 6.77 41.30
N ALA A 120 2.57 7.02 40.01
CA ALA A 120 3.74 6.50 39.31
C ALA A 120 5.04 7.14 39.83
N SER A 121 6.02 6.31 40.19
CA SER A 121 7.37 6.73 40.53
C SER A 121 8.20 7.05 39.28
N ALA A 122 9.42 7.59 39.46
CA ALA A 122 10.36 7.78 38.34
C ALA A 122 10.85 6.46 37.70
N ALA A 123 10.73 5.33 38.40
CA ALA A 123 10.98 4.02 37.81
C ALA A 123 9.79 3.57 36.95
N ASP A 124 8.57 3.86 37.40
CA ASP A 124 7.34 3.57 36.64
C ASP A 124 7.27 4.42 35.38
N ASP A 125 7.67 5.69 35.43
CA ASP A 125 7.75 6.58 34.26
C ASP A 125 8.64 6.00 33.15
N ARG A 126 9.85 5.54 33.50
CA ARG A 126 10.73 4.86 32.53
C ARG A 126 10.08 3.62 31.95
N ARG A 127 9.46 2.78 32.79
CA ARG A 127 8.78 1.57 32.33
C ARG A 127 7.58 1.87 31.43
N ILE A 128 6.86 2.97 31.68
CA ILE A 128 5.80 3.45 30.78
C ILE A 128 6.41 3.86 29.43
N ARG A 129 7.50 4.62 29.42
CA ARG A 129 8.16 5.01 28.16
C ARG A 129 8.58 3.78 27.33
N ASP A 130 9.10 2.73 27.98
CA ASP A 130 9.43 1.47 27.33
C ASP A 130 8.18 0.77 26.75
N CYS A 131 7.12 0.65 27.54
CA CYS A 131 5.86 0.03 27.12
C CYS A 131 5.20 0.72 25.91
N PHE A 132 5.38 2.03 25.78
CA PHE A 132 4.83 2.83 24.68
C PHE A 132 5.89 3.15 23.61
N SER A 133 7.07 2.53 23.68
CA SER A 133 8.18 2.72 22.74
C SER A 133 8.54 4.19 22.48
N MET A 134 8.45 5.04 23.51
CA MET A 134 8.63 6.49 23.35
C MET A 134 10.06 6.91 23.04
N ASP A 135 11.02 6.11 23.50
CA ASP A 135 12.45 6.32 23.29
C ASP A 135 13.03 5.37 22.23
N ALA A 136 12.19 4.56 21.57
CA ALA A 136 12.65 3.65 20.55
C ALA A 136 13.16 4.46 19.33
N PRO A 137 14.33 4.11 18.77
CA PRO A 137 14.76 4.70 17.51
C PRO A 137 13.71 4.38 16.42
N PRO A 138 13.54 5.25 15.40
CA PRO A 138 12.62 4.98 14.30
C PRO A 138 12.98 3.64 13.64
N GLY A 139 12.15 2.63 13.89
CA GLY A 139 12.28 1.30 13.34
C GLY A 139 11.67 1.18 11.95
N ILE A 140 12.07 0.16 11.19
CA ILE A 140 11.51 -0.14 9.86
C ILE A 140 10.02 -0.53 9.95
N VAL A 141 9.62 -1.13 11.09
CA VAL A 141 8.22 -1.44 11.40
C VAL A 141 7.83 -0.63 12.65
N PRO A 142 6.88 0.30 12.57
CA PRO A 142 6.42 1.03 13.73
C PRO A 142 5.72 0.05 14.71
N PRO A 143 5.95 0.17 16.02
CA PRO A 143 5.27 -0.67 17.00
C PRO A 143 3.76 -0.47 16.92
N PRO A 144 2.96 -1.48 17.29
CA PRO A 144 1.50 -1.34 17.33
C PRO A 144 1.10 -0.22 18.29
N ILE A 145 0.15 0.62 17.88
CA ILE A 145 -0.35 1.72 18.72
C ILE A 145 -1.23 1.12 19.84
N PRO A 146 -0.95 1.40 21.12
CA PRO A 146 -1.73 0.85 22.22
C PRO A 146 -3.19 1.35 22.24
N PRO A 147 -4.14 0.59 22.81
CA PRO A 147 -5.54 1.01 22.91
C PRO A 147 -5.72 2.34 23.66
N PHE A 148 -6.70 3.14 23.25
CA PHE A 148 -6.97 4.47 23.82
C PHE A 148 -7.06 4.47 25.35
N ARG A 149 -7.78 3.49 25.91
CA ARG A 149 -7.92 3.33 27.37
C ARG A 149 -6.56 3.17 28.07
N LEU A 150 -5.66 2.38 27.48
CA LEU A 150 -4.36 2.11 28.08
C LEU A 150 -3.46 3.35 28.07
N ILE A 151 -3.49 4.13 26.97
CA ILE A 151 -2.80 5.42 26.87
C ILE A 151 -3.26 6.37 27.98
N LEU A 152 -4.58 6.51 28.18
CA LEU A 152 -5.11 7.39 29.22
C LEU A 152 -4.80 6.90 30.64
N LEU A 153 -4.87 5.59 30.91
CA LEU A 153 -4.49 5.04 32.22
C LEU A 153 -3.02 5.34 32.56
N ALA A 154 -2.12 5.15 31.60
CA ALA A 154 -0.71 5.49 31.78
C ALA A 154 -0.51 7.00 32.01
N ALA A 155 -1.22 7.84 31.27
CA ALA A 155 -1.14 9.29 31.44
C ALA A 155 -1.68 9.74 32.80
N ASP A 156 -2.78 9.13 33.27
CA ASP A 156 -3.40 9.45 34.56
C ASP A 156 -2.54 8.99 35.74
N ALA A 157 -1.78 7.89 35.60
CA ALA A 157 -0.82 7.42 36.59
C ALA A 157 0.37 8.37 36.80
N LEU A 158 0.77 9.10 35.76
CA LEU A 158 1.96 9.96 35.78
C LEU A 158 1.73 11.34 36.41
N PRO A 159 2.74 11.92 37.08
CA PRO A 159 2.75 13.33 37.43
C PRO A 159 2.87 14.21 36.16
N ALA A 160 2.74 15.53 36.33
CA ALA A 160 2.94 16.45 35.21
C ALA A 160 4.39 16.37 34.71
N GLY A 161 4.57 16.15 33.41
CA GLY A 161 5.89 15.95 32.80
C GLY A 161 5.81 15.54 31.33
N PRO A 162 6.97 15.32 30.69
CA PRO A 162 7.07 15.02 29.26
C PRO A 162 6.33 13.75 28.86
N THR A 163 6.51 12.64 29.58
CA THR A 163 5.86 11.36 29.25
C THR A 163 4.32 11.49 29.27
N LYS A 164 3.77 12.20 30.26
CA LYS A 164 2.32 12.45 30.34
C LYS A 164 1.84 13.31 29.15
N ALA A 165 2.60 14.34 28.79
CA ALA A 165 2.27 15.18 27.64
C ALA A 165 2.29 14.36 26.32
N SER A 166 3.32 13.54 26.12
CA SER A 166 3.45 12.67 24.93
C SER A 166 2.33 11.63 24.83
N LEU A 167 1.93 11.00 25.94
CA LEU A 167 0.79 10.08 25.97
C LEU A 167 -0.51 10.78 25.58
N LEU A 168 -0.77 11.97 26.15
CA LEU A 168 -1.96 12.74 25.84
C LEU A 168 -1.97 13.21 24.38
N TYR A 169 -0.81 13.54 23.80
CA TYR A 169 -0.70 13.83 22.37
C TYR A 169 -0.92 12.56 21.51
N MET A 170 -0.31 11.43 21.86
CA MET A 170 -0.52 10.14 21.18
C MET A 170 -2.00 9.74 21.15
N ALA A 171 -2.75 9.99 22.23
CA ALA A 171 -4.19 9.74 22.30
C ALA A 171 -5.03 10.55 21.28
N THR A 172 -4.45 11.60 20.67
CA THR A 172 -5.11 12.39 19.62
C THR A 172 -4.99 11.77 18.22
N TRP A 173 -4.11 10.78 18.01
CA TRP A 173 -3.89 10.21 16.68
C TRP A 173 -5.07 9.37 16.18
N ASP A 174 -5.37 9.44 14.88
CA ASP A 174 -6.54 8.76 14.31
C ASP A 174 -6.44 7.24 14.26
N ARG A 175 -5.23 6.71 14.36
CA ARG A 175 -4.96 5.27 14.34
C ARG A 175 -5.04 4.61 15.73
N VAL A 176 -5.38 5.36 16.79
CA VAL A 176 -5.49 4.81 18.14
C VAL A 176 -6.70 3.85 18.21
N PRO A 177 -6.49 2.56 18.55
CA PRO A 177 -7.57 1.57 18.67
C PRO A 177 -8.57 1.93 19.78
N ASP A 178 -9.82 1.52 19.59
CA ASP A 178 -10.91 1.59 20.58
C ASP A 178 -11.18 2.99 21.16
N ARG A 179 -10.77 4.05 20.44
CA ARG A 179 -11.02 5.44 20.86
C ARG A 179 -12.52 5.76 20.77
N PRO A 180 -13.17 6.16 21.87
CA PRO A 180 -14.59 6.52 21.85
C PRO A 180 -14.82 7.82 21.07
N ALA A 181 -16.07 8.05 20.65
CA ALA A 181 -16.49 9.34 20.09
C ALA A 181 -16.17 10.47 21.08
N GLY A 182 -15.45 11.49 20.62
CA GLY A 182 -14.97 12.60 21.47
C GLY A 182 -13.70 12.29 22.30
N GLY A 183 -13.14 11.08 22.23
CA GLY A 183 -11.92 10.72 22.96
C GLY A 183 -10.72 11.60 22.59
N ALA A 184 -10.56 11.95 21.32
CA ALA A 184 -9.51 12.86 20.87
C ALA A 184 -9.65 14.26 21.49
N ALA A 185 -10.88 14.79 21.52
CA ALA A 185 -11.17 16.10 22.13
C ALA A 185 -10.91 16.10 23.63
N GLU A 186 -11.23 14.99 24.31
CA GLU A 186 -10.90 14.79 25.71
C GLU A 186 -9.38 14.78 25.95
N ALA A 187 -8.61 14.09 25.12
CA ALA A 187 -7.16 14.08 25.20
C ALA A 187 -6.56 15.49 24.98
N VAL A 188 -7.06 16.24 23.99
CA VAL A 188 -6.68 17.65 23.75
C VAL A 188 -6.99 18.53 24.97
N ARG A 189 -8.18 18.39 25.56
CA ARG A 189 -8.59 19.12 26.77
C ARG A 189 -7.65 18.83 27.94
N ARG A 190 -7.28 17.56 28.15
CA ARG A 190 -6.33 17.15 29.20
C ARG A 190 -4.93 17.69 28.93
N LEU A 191 -4.45 17.66 27.68
CA LEU A 191 -3.15 18.21 27.31
C LEU A 191 -3.10 19.73 27.56
N ARG A 192 -4.17 20.47 27.23
CA ARG A 192 -4.29 21.90 27.56
C ARG A 192 -4.24 22.17 29.06
N ALA A 193 -4.97 21.38 29.85
CA ALA A 193 -4.95 21.50 31.30
C ALA A 193 -3.58 21.20 31.91
N LEU A 194 -2.76 20.38 31.23
CA LEU A 194 -1.42 20.02 31.66
C LEU A 194 -0.38 21.13 31.40
N ILE A 195 -0.52 21.92 30.33
CA ILE A 195 0.47 22.93 29.89
C ILE A 195 0.94 23.89 31.00
N PRO A 196 0.05 24.49 31.83
CA PRO A 196 0.48 25.36 32.93
C PRO A 196 1.39 24.67 33.94
N LEU A 197 1.33 23.35 34.03
CA LEU A 197 2.12 22.52 34.94
C LEU A 197 3.44 22.03 34.34
N LEU A 198 3.63 22.17 33.02
CA LEU A 198 4.87 21.80 32.33
C LEU A 198 5.91 22.92 32.45
N SER A 199 7.19 22.61 32.25
CA SER A 199 8.29 23.58 32.28
C SER A 199 9.19 23.44 31.04
N GLY A 200 9.98 24.49 30.78
CA GLY A 200 11.05 24.46 29.77
C GLY A 200 10.61 24.05 28.37
N GLU A 201 11.39 23.16 27.75
CA GLU A 201 11.20 22.66 26.39
C GLU A 201 9.87 21.93 26.23
N THR A 202 9.53 21.07 27.20
CA THR A 202 8.31 20.25 27.17
C THR A 202 7.05 21.09 27.09
N ARG A 203 7.01 22.23 27.81
CA ARG A 203 5.88 23.16 27.68
C ARG A 203 5.77 23.70 26.25
N ARG A 204 6.90 24.11 25.66
CA ARG A 204 6.93 24.68 24.30
C ARG A 204 6.51 23.64 23.26
N GLU A 205 7.03 22.43 23.38
CA GLU A 205 6.71 21.31 22.50
C GLU A 205 5.22 20.93 22.58
N ALA A 206 4.67 20.80 23.80
CA ALA A 206 3.24 20.53 23.99
C ALA A 206 2.34 21.64 23.43
N MET A 207 2.77 22.90 23.50
CA MET A 207 2.07 24.00 22.84
C MET A 207 2.10 23.86 21.32
N THR A 208 3.24 23.47 20.73
CA THR A 208 3.36 23.22 19.29
C THR A 208 2.45 22.08 18.83
N TRP A 209 2.33 20.99 19.60
CA TRP A 209 1.42 19.88 19.29
C TRP A 209 -0.05 20.31 19.24
N LEU A 210 -0.44 21.23 20.14
CA LEU A 210 -1.77 21.82 20.14
C LEU A 210 -1.99 22.85 19.03
N ASP A 211 -0.93 23.31 18.37
CA ASP A 211 -0.96 24.32 17.33
C ASP A 211 -1.01 23.70 15.92
N THR A 212 -1.67 22.55 15.78
CA THR A 212 -1.80 21.77 14.55
C THR A 212 -3.21 21.84 13.97
N THR A 213 -3.32 21.67 12.64
CA THR A 213 -4.63 21.62 11.95
C THR A 213 -5.50 20.46 12.43
N SER A 214 -4.90 19.31 12.77
CA SER A 214 -5.61 18.16 13.32
C SER A 214 -6.29 18.47 14.65
N VAL A 215 -5.67 19.29 15.52
CA VAL A 215 -6.30 19.73 16.77
C VAL A 215 -7.48 20.65 16.51
N ASP A 216 -7.38 21.56 15.54
CA ASP A 216 -8.51 22.40 15.15
C ASP A 216 -9.69 21.55 14.61
N LEU A 217 -9.41 20.48 13.85
CA LEU A 217 -10.44 19.52 13.40
C LEU A 217 -11.05 18.72 14.56
N ILE A 218 -10.24 18.21 15.48
CA ILE A 218 -10.70 17.49 16.68
C ILE A 218 -11.69 18.33 17.50
N GLU A 219 -11.49 19.64 17.51
CA GLU A 219 -12.33 20.59 18.25
C GLU A 219 -13.54 21.10 17.46
N GLY A 220 -13.77 20.59 16.25
CA GLY A 220 -14.85 21.04 15.38
C GLY A 220 -14.67 22.47 14.87
N ARG A 221 -13.41 22.92 14.72
CA ARG A 221 -13.04 24.25 14.21
C ARG A 221 -12.33 24.16 12.85
N PRO A 222 -12.95 23.58 11.81
CA PRO A 222 -12.31 23.39 10.50
C PRO A 222 -11.91 24.69 9.82
N ASP A 223 -12.65 25.79 10.05
CA ASP A 223 -12.33 27.08 9.44
C ASP A 223 -11.06 27.70 10.08
N ASP A 224 -10.82 27.44 11.38
CA ASP A 224 -9.59 27.82 12.06
C ASP A 224 -8.38 27.04 11.51
N ALA A 225 -8.57 25.75 11.19
CA ALA A 225 -7.54 24.93 10.55
C ALA A 225 -7.13 25.51 9.19
N VAL A 226 -8.11 25.94 8.38
CA VAL A 226 -7.85 26.60 7.09
C VAL A 226 -7.12 27.94 7.26
N GLU A 227 -7.56 28.77 8.22
CA GLU A 227 -6.92 30.05 8.50
C GLU A 227 -5.49 29.87 9.04
N ARG A 228 -5.22 28.80 9.78
CA ARG A 228 -3.86 28.43 10.20
C ARG A 228 -2.96 28.17 8.99
N ILE A 229 -3.38 27.32 8.06
CA ILE A 229 -2.63 27.07 6.81
C ILE A 229 -2.37 28.36 6.05
N ARG A 230 -3.39 29.21 5.91
CA ARG A 230 -3.28 30.51 5.23
C ARG A 230 -2.22 31.40 5.87
N ARG A 231 -2.24 31.54 7.20
CA ARG A 231 -1.25 32.33 7.95
C ARG A 231 0.16 31.74 7.85
N SER A 232 0.29 30.41 7.88
CA SER A 232 1.58 29.72 7.76
C SER A 232 2.23 29.98 6.39
N PHE A 233 1.47 29.90 5.30
CA PHE A 233 1.98 30.26 3.97
C PHE A 233 2.30 31.76 3.85
N ALA A 234 1.44 32.64 4.37
CA ALA A 234 1.69 34.08 4.34
C ALA A 234 2.97 34.46 5.11
N ARG A 235 3.22 33.81 6.25
CA ARG A 235 4.46 34.02 7.04
C ARG A 235 5.70 33.54 6.28
N ARG A 236 5.65 32.33 5.69
CA ARG A 236 6.75 31.79 4.88
C ARG A 236 7.10 32.71 3.71
N GLN A 237 6.09 33.30 3.05
CA GLN A 237 6.32 34.29 1.98
C GLN A 237 6.94 35.59 2.50
N ALA A 238 6.54 36.05 3.69
CA ALA A 238 7.00 37.31 4.24
C ALA A 238 8.43 37.24 4.82
N THR A 239 8.80 36.14 5.50
CA THR A 239 10.08 36.05 6.21
C THR A 239 11.08 35.07 5.60
N GLY A 240 10.64 34.19 4.68
CA GLY A 240 11.46 33.09 4.18
C GLY A 240 11.65 31.95 5.20
N ASP A 241 11.17 32.10 6.44
CA ASP A 241 11.23 31.05 7.44
C ASP A 241 10.18 29.97 7.16
N THR A 242 10.59 28.71 7.27
CA THR A 242 9.67 27.58 7.27
C THR A 242 9.28 27.27 8.73
N PRO A 243 8.07 27.65 9.19
CA PRO A 243 7.62 27.24 10.51
C PRO A 243 7.51 25.71 10.56
N SER A 244 7.79 25.11 11.71
CA SER A 244 7.55 23.68 11.98
C SER A 244 6.22 23.50 12.71
N PRO A 245 5.34 22.57 12.28
CA PRO A 245 5.47 21.69 11.12
C PRO A 245 5.36 22.45 9.78
N GLU A 246 5.97 21.90 8.73
CA GLU A 246 6.03 22.55 7.42
C GLU A 246 4.62 22.81 6.85
N PRO A 247 4.32 24.02 6.31
CA PRO A 247 2.98 24.38 5.89
C PRO A 247 2.37 23.45 4.82
N GLY A 248 3.21 22.91 3.93
CA GLY A 248 2.77 21.99 2.87
C GLY A 248 2.32 20.64 3.43
N GLN A 249 3.07 20.05 4.35
CA GLN A 249 2.68 18.81 5.02
C GLN A 249 1.38 18.97 5.82
N GLN A 250 1.24 20.08 6.56
CA GLN A 250 -0.03 20.36 7.28
C GLN A 250 -1.20 20.53 6.31
N ALA A 251 -0.98 21.19 5.16
CA ALA A 251 -2.00 21.36 4.14
C ALA A 251 -2.40 20.02 3.49
N GLN A 252 -1.43 19.16 3.18
CA GLN A 252 -1.68 17.82 2.64
C GLN A 252 -2.51 16.97 3.61
N GLY A 253 -2.14 16.95 4.91
CA GLY A 253 -2.92 16.27 5.94
C GLY A 253 -4.34 16.80 6.03
N LEU A 254 -4.52 18.13 6.09
CA LEU A 254 -5.83 18.76 6.16
C LEU A 254 -6.69 18.48 4.90
N ILE A 255 -6.08 18.43 3.71
CA ILE A 255 -6.76 18.02 2.47
C ILE A 255 -7.22 16.55 2.59
N ALA A 256 -6.36 15.65 3.07
CA ALA A 256 -6.70 14.25 3.26
C ALA A 256 -7.91 14.09 4.19
N ASP A 257 -7.92 14.80 5.32
CA ASP A 257 -9.01 14.78 6.30
C ASP A 257 -10.33 15.26 5.68
N PHE A 258 -10.31 16.36 4.92
CA PHE A 258 -11.51 16.86 4.23
C PHE A 258 -11.99 15.92 3.12
N LEU A 259 -11.10 15.27 2.38
CA LEU A 259 -11.47 14.26 1.39
C LEU A 259 -12.10 13.03 2.05
N GLN A 260 -11.53 12.55 3.15
CA GLN A 260 -12.09 11.44 3.91
C GLN A 260 -13.48 11.76 4.47
N ALA A 261 -13.69 13.00 4.93
CA ALA A 261 -14.99 13.52 5.36
C ALA A 261 -15.95 13.85 4.20
N ARG A 262 -15.51 13.70 2.93
CA ARG A 262 -16.22 14.08 1.71
C ARG A 262 -16.58 15.59 1.63
N ASP A 263 -15.87 16.44 2.37
CA ASP A 263 -15.98 17.90 2.31
C ASP A 263 -15.08 18.46 1.19
N LEU A 264 -15.51 18.24 -0.05
CA LEU A 264 -14.76 18.59 -1.24
C LEU A 264 -14.56 20.11 -1.41
N ASP A 265 -15.41 20.95 -0.82
CA ASP A 265 -15.31 22.40 -0.90
C ASP A 265 -14.19 22.93 0.02
N ARG A 266 -14.10 22.40 1.25
CA ARG A 266 -12.98 22.73 2.13
C ARG A 266 -11.66 22.14 1.63
N ALA A 267 -11.66 20.91 1.10
CA ALA A 267 -10.48 20.35 0.46
C ALA A 267 -9.96 21.29 -0.66
N LEU A 268 -10.84 21.72 -1.57
CA LEU A 268 -10.48 22.65 -2.64
C LEU A 268 -10.00 24.01 -2.10
N THR A 269 -10.60 24.49 -1.01
CA THR A 269 -10.18 25.74 -0.36
C THR A 269 -8.74 25.67 0.14
N VAL A 270 -8.36 24.58 0.82
CA VAL A 270 -6.98 24.39 1.29
C VAL A 270 -6.02 24.20 0.11
N THR A 271 -6.41 23.44 -0.90
CA THR A 271 -5.59 23.27 -2.12
C THR A 271 -5.34 24.59 -2.84
N ASN A 272 -6.29 25.52 -2.78
CA ASN A 272 -6.11 26.86 -3.33
C ASN A 272 -5.07 27.71 -2.57
N LEU A 273 -4.71 27.34 -1.35
CA LEU A 273 -3.65 27.99 -0.57
C LEU A 273 -2.26 27.49 -0.94
N LEU A 274 -2.15 26.32 -1.59
CA LEU A 274 -0.85 25.78 -1.98
C LEU A 274 -0.14 26.71 -2.99
N PRO A 275 1.19 26.84 -2.86
CA PRO A 275 1.99 27.55 -3.86
C PRO A 275 1.99 26.77 -5.19
N PRO A 276 2.11 27.46 -6.34
CA PRO A 276 2.32 26.78 -7.60
C PRO A 276 3.66 26.03 -7.57
N SER A 277 3.72 24.93 -8.30
CA SER A 277 4.95 24.18 -8.53
C SER A 277 5.49 24.50 -9.93
N ASP A 278 6.77 24.85 -9.99
CA ASP A 278 7.48 25.06 -11.26
C ASP A 278 7.78 23.75 -11.99
N ASP A 279 7.71 22.64 -11.26
CA ASP A 279 7.96 21.27 -11.72
C ASP A 279 6.91 20.29 -11.17
N CYS A 280 5.75 20.24 -11.83
CA CYS A 280 4.76 19.21 -11.58
C CYS A 280 5.11 17.84 -12.20
N ALA A 281 6.40 17.52 -12.31
CA ALA A 281 6.91 16.18 -12.56
C ALA A 281 7.65 15.59 -11.35
N ALA A 282 8.06 16.41 -10.38
CA ALA A 282 8.66 15.97 -9.14
C ALA A 282 7.66 16.09 -7.98
N VAL A 283 7.76 15.18 -7.01
CA VAL A 283 6.94 15.21 -5.80
C VAL A 283 7.42 16.34 -4.90
N ASP A 284 6.49 17.22 -4.52
CA ASP A 284 6.76 18.36 -3.66
C ASP A 284 5.74 18.47 -2.51
N ASP A 285 5.99 19.40 -1.60
CA ASP A 285 5.06 19.73 -0.50
C ASP A 285 3.81 20.50 -0.98
N GLY A 286 3.66 20.68 -2.30
CA GLY A 286 2.59 21.41 -2.96
C GLY A 286 1.62 20.46 -3.68
N PRO A 287 1.22 20.75 -4.93
CA PRO A 287 0.18 20.02 -5.62
C PRO A 287 0.54 18.56 -5.91
N THR A 288 1.80 18.23 -6.20
CA THR A 288 2.17 16.86 -6.59
C THR A 288 2.20 15.92 -5.39
N GLY A 289 2.60 16.39 -4.20
CA GLY A 289 2.48 15.59 -2.97
C GLY A 289 1.02 15.27 -2.60
N VAL A 290 0.07 16.16 -2.91
CA VAL A 290 -1.37 15.82 -2.79
C VAL A 290 -1.74 14.69 -3.75
N LEU A 291 -1.30 14.76 -5.01
CA LEU A 291 -1.61 13.74 -6.01
C LEU A 291 -0.98 12.38 -5.69
N GLU A 292 0.23 12.37 -5.12
CA GLU A 292 1.01 11.16 -4.90
C GLU A 292 0.82 10.54 -3.51
N TRP A 293 0.64 11.34 -2.45
CA TRP A 293 0.55 10.80 -1.09
C TRP A 293 -0.88 10.85 -0.54
N VAL A 294 -1.67 11.86 -0.91
CA VAL A 294 -3.04 11.99 -0.41
C VAL A 294 -3.99 11.14 -1.23
N LEU A 295 -4.06 11.33 -2.56
CA LEU A 295 -5.08 10.67 -3.37
C LEU A 295 -5.10 9.13 -3.31
N PRO A 296 -3.96 8.41 -3.27
CA PRO A 296 -4.00 6.93 -3.21
C PRO A 296 -4.65 6.38 -1.94
N SER A 297 -4.70 7.17 -0.86
CA SER A 297 -5.34 6.77 0.40
C SER A 297 -6.86 6.95 0.40
N GLN A 298 -7.43 7.57 -0.64
CA GLN A 298 -8.83 7.98 -0.69
C GLN A 298 -9.67 7.05 -1.57
N ASP A 299 -10.99 7.06 -1.34
CA ASP A 299 -11.93 6.33 -2.20
C ASP A 299 -11.93 6.91 -3.63
N SER A 300 -11.88 6.04 -4.62
CA SER A 300 -11.79 6.45 -6.04
C SER A 300 -12.90 7.41 -6.49
N THR A 301 -14.12 7.30 -5.94
CA THR A 301 -15.24 8.21 -6.27
C THR A 301 -15.02 9.60 -5.68
N VAL A 302 -14.42 9.69 -4.50
CA VAL A 302 -14.01 10.95 -3.86
C VAL A 302 -12.90 11.60 -4.68
N VAL A 303 -11.88 10.83 -5.06
CA VAL A 303 -10.78 11.30 -5.91
C VAL A 303 -11.31 11.82 -7.25
N ALA A 304 -12.23 11.10 -7.91
CA ALA A 304 -12.84 11.54 -9.17
C ALA A 304 -13.56 12.89 -9.05
N ALA A 305 -14.37 13.03 -8.01
CA ALA A 305 -15.11 14.27 -7.76
C ALA A 305 -14.16 15.43 -7.46
N TYR A 306 -13.12 15.18 -6.67
CA TYR A 306 -12.09 16.16 -6.33
C TYR A 306 -11.28 16.60 -7.57
N MET A 307 -10.78 15.66 -8.36
CA MET A 307 -10.05 15.95 -9.62
C MET A 307 -10.91 16.75 -10.61
N THR A 308 -12.21 16.43 -10.70
CA THR A 308 -13.17 17.19 -11.52
C THR A 308 -13.30 18.64 -11.04
N ARG A 309 -13.38 18.86 -9.72
CA ARG A 309 -13.44 20.20 -9.14
C ARG A 309 -12.15 20.98 -9.41
N LEU A 310 -10.98 20.39 -9.16
CA LEU A 310 -9.67 21.01 -9.43
C LEU A 310 -9.52 21.45 -10.90
N THR A 311 -10.00 20.63 -11.83
CA THR A 311 -9.97 20.94 -13.26
C THR A 311 -10.94 22.08 -13.58
N ARG A 312 -12.20 21.98 -13.12
CA ARG A 312 -13.25 22.96 -13.42
C ARG A 312 -13.00 24.34 -12.81
N SER A 313 -12.40 24.41 -11.62
CA SER A 313 -12.06 25.67 -10.96
C SER A 313 -10.82 26.34 -11.55
N GLY A 314 -10.06 25.66 -12.41
CA GLY A 314 -8.75 26.12 -12.87
C GLY A 314 -7.66 26.01 -11.80
N THR A 315 -7.95 25.43 -10.62
CA THR A 315 -6.97 25.27 -9.53
C THR A 315 -5.78 24.44 -9.98
N LEU A 316 -6.01 23.36 -10.74
CA LEU A 316 -4.92 22.52 -11.24
C LEU A 316 -4.01 23.28 -12.21
N ALA A 317 -4.59 24.09 -13.10
CA ALA A 317 -3.83 24.90 -14.05
C ALA A 317 -3.05 26.03 -13.34
N ARG A 318 -3.62 26.61 -12.27
CA ARG A 318 -2.92 27.58 -11.43
C ARG A 318 -1.72 26.96 -10.71
N LEU A 319 -1.91 25.77 -10.13
CA LEU A 319 -0.89 25.09 -9.35
C LEU A 319 0.20 24.44 -10.21
N CYS A 320 -0.18 23.99 -11.40
CA CYS A 320 0.70 23.39 -12.38
C CYS A 320 0.59 24.16 -13.71
N PRO A 321 1.21 25.35 -13.83
CA PRO A 321 1.07 26.19 -15.01
C PRO A 321 1.62 25.56 -16.29
N LYS A 322 2.59 24.64 -16.16
CA LYS A 322 3.12 23.82 -17.27
C LYS A 322 2.32 22.54 -17.52
N GLY A 323 1.24 22.32 -16.77
CA GLY A 323 0.50 21.07 -16.72
C GLY A 323 1.16 20.03 -15.80
N LEU A 324 0.40 18.98 -15.47
CA LEU A 324 0.96 17.79 -14.84
C LEU A 324 1.83 17.02 -15.84
N SER A 325 2.90 16.39 -15.35
CA SER A 325 3.58 15.37 -16.15
C SER A 325 2.59 14.28 -16.54
N SER A 326 2.79 13.68 -17.72
CA SER A 326 1.92 12.61 -18.21
C SER A 326 1.89 11.40 -17.26
N GLU A 327 2.97 11.15 -16.51
CA GLU A 327 3.06 10.09 -15.49
C GLU A 327 2.20 10.40 -14.26
N ILE A 328 2.37 11.58 -13.66
CA ILE A 328 1.57 11.99 -12.48
C ILE A 328 0.09 12.10 -12.87
N ALA A 329 -0.21 12.58 -14.08
CA ALA A 329 -1.57 12.61 -14.59
C ALA A 329 -2.15 11.18 -14.73
N ALA A 330 -1.38 10.22 -15.23
CA ALA A 330 -1.82 8.84 -15.35
C ALA A 330 -2.15 8.23 -13.99
N GLU A 331 -1.29 8.45 -12.98
CA GLU A 331 -1.49 7.97 -11.61
C GLU A 331 -2.71 8.63 -10.95
N ALA A 332 -2.85 9.96 -11.07
CA ALA A 332 -3.99 10.68 -10.51
C ALA A 332 -5.33 10.22 -11.11
N TRP A 333 -5.40 10.02 -12.43
CA TRP A 333 -6.62 9.50 -13.07
C TRP A 333 -6.87 8.03 -12.77
N LEU A 334 -5.82 7.24 -12.58
CA LEU A 334 -5.95 5.85 -12.16
C LEU A 334 -6.55 5.78 -10.74
N ASN A 335 -6.07 6.60 -9.80
CA ASN A 335 -6.63 6.73 -8.45
C ASN A 335 -8.08 7.24 -8.48
N ALA A 336 -8.41 8.11 -9.44
CA ALA A 336 -9.76 8.61 -9.68
C ALA A 336 -10.73 7.56 -10.29
N GLY A 337 -10.30 6.32 -10.55
CA GLY A 337 -11.16 5.35 -11.20
C GLY A 337 -11.42 5.62 -12.70
N ASN A 338 -10.74 6.60 -13.30
CA ASN A 338 -10.97 7.01 -14.69
C ASN A 338 -9.94 6.35 -15.62
N ASP A 339 -10.23 5.10 -15.99
CA ASP A 339 -9.34 4.26 -16.79
C ASP A 339 -8.94 4.92 -18.13
N ASP A 340 -9.89 5.54 -18.83
CA ASP A 340 -9.65 6.10 -20.16
C ASP A 340 -8.69 7.29 -20.09
N LYS A 341 -8.90 8.23 -19.16
CA LYS A 341 -7.98 9.35 -18.95
C LYS A 341 -6.61 8.90 -18.45
N ALA A 342 -6.57 7.87 -17.61
CA ALA A 342 -5.32 7.30 -17.14
C ALA A 342 -4.51 6.71 -18.29
N LEU A 343 -5.15 5.91 -19.16
CA LEU A 343 -4.51 5.31 -20.33
C LEU A 343 -4.09 6.36 -21.38
N GLU A 344 -4.89 7.41 -21.59
CA GLU A 344 -4.55 8.53 -22.47
C GLU A 344 -3.32 9.28 -21.94
N ALA A 345 -3.29 9.62 -20.65
CA ALA A 345 -2.14 10.26 -20.02
C ALA A 345 -0.89 9.38 -20.08
N ALA A 346 -1.02 8.10 -19.74
CA ALA A 346 0.09 7.15 -19.79
C ALA A 346 0.61 6.93 -21.22
N SER A 347 -0.24 7.00 -22.23
CA SER A 347 0.20 6.91 -23.64
C SER A 347 0.97 8.17 -24.06
N ARG A 348 0.57 9.35 -23.57
CA ARG A 348 1.24 10.62 -23.85
C ARG A 348 2.58 10.78 -23.15
N SER A 349 2.91 9.98 -22.13
CA SER A 349 4.24 10.03 -21.51
C SER A 349 5.34 9.56 -22.47
N GLY A 350 4.99 8.69 -23.43
CA GLY A 350 5.97 8.01 -24.28
C GLY A 350 6.81 6.97 -23.53
N ASP A 351 6.60 6.79 -22.22
CA ASP A 351 7.30 5.81 -21.40
C ASP A 351 6.54 4.47 -21.39
N PRO A 352 7.12 3.38 -21.96
CA PRO A 352 6.53 2.05 -21.95
C PRO A 352 6.22 1.51 -20.55
N LEU A 353 7.00 1.87 -19.53
CA LEU A 353 6.82 1.41 -18.16
C LEU A 353 5.62 2.07 -17.48
N VAL A 354 5.41 3.36 -17.72
CA VAL A 354 4.21 4.07 -17.23
C VAL A 354 2.97 3.49 -17.88
N LEU A 355 2.96 3.35 -19.20
CA LEU A 355 1.85 2.73 -19.94
C LEU A 355 1.59 1.28 -19.49
N GLY A 356 2.66 0.50 -19.27
CA GLY A 356 2.58 -0.85 -18.75
C GLY A 356 1.92 -0.93 -17.37
N LYS A 357 2.41 -0.13 -16.40
CA LYS A 357 1.85 -0.02 -15.03
C LYS A 357 0.36 0.32 -15.09
N THR A 358 -0.02 1.35 -15.85
CA THR A 358 -1.40 1.81 -15.95
C THR A 358 -2.32 0.75 -16.56
N ARG A 359 -1.90 0.10 -17.66
CA ARG A 359 -2.70 -0.97 -18.28
C ARG A 359 -2.93 -2.16 -17.35
N LEU A 360 -1.90 -2.60 -16.61
CA LEU A 360 -2.03 -3.68 -15.62
C LEU A 360 -3.06 -3.36 -14.54
N ALA A 361 -3.01 -2.15 -13.98
CA ALA A 361 -3.96 -1.71 -12.98
C ALA A 361 -5.40 -1.65 -13.52
N VAL A 362 -5.58 -1.15 -14.74
CA VAL A 362 -6.90 -1.11 -15.41
C VAL A 362 -7.42 -2.53 -15.69
N ILE A 363 -6.58 -3.44 -16.20
CA ILE A 363 -6.95 -4.84 -16.42
C ILE A 363 -7.44 -5.48 -15.12
N GLN A 364 -6.66 -5.33 -14.04
CA GLN A 364 -7.00 -5.93 -12.75
C GLN A 364 -8.31 -5.40 -12.18
N ARG A 365 -8.55 -4.08 -12.32
CA ARG A 365 -9.81 -3.45 -11.94
C ARG A 365 -10.99 -4.02 -12.73
N ARG A 366 -10.88 -4.07 -14.07
CA ARG A 366 -11.92 -4.60 -14.96
C ARG A 366 -12.23 -6.08 -14.71
N MET A 367 -11.20 -6.90 -14.44
CA MET A 367 -11.40 -8.29 -14.03
C MET A 367 -12.16 -8.39 -12.70
N THR A 368 -11.92 -7.47 -11.76
CA THR A 368 -12.59 -7.45 -10.45
C THR A 368 -14.03 -6.97 -10.56
N THR A 369 -14.33 -6.02 -11.45
CA THR A 369 -15.69 -5.51 -11.69
C THR A 369 -16.50 -6.37 -12.67
N GLY A 370 -15.92 -7.42 -13.24
CA GLY A 370 -16.59 -8.34 -14.16
C GLY A 370 -16.60 -7.91 -15.64
N ASP A 371 -15.88 -6.84 -16.01
CA ASP A 371 -15.66 -6.46 -17.42
C ASP A 371 -14.59 -7.37 -18.06
N ALA A 372 -14.96 -8.64 -18.30
CA ALA A 372 -14.08 -9.63 -18.89
C ALA A 372 -13.67 -9.28 -20.33
N SER A 373 -14.57 -8.64 -21.10
CA SER A 373 -14.31 -8.26 -22.50
C SER A 373 -13.27 -7.15 -22.58
N GLY A 374 -13.45 -6.07 -21.80
CA GLY A 374 -12.51 -4.96 -21.76
C GLY A 374 -11.15 -5.38 -21.19
N ALA A 375 -11.13 -6.18 -20.12
CA ALA A 375 -9.90 -6.78 -19.61
C ALA A 375 -9.19 -7.65 -20.65
N GLY A 376 -9.92 -8.53 -21.34
CA GLY A 376 -9.38 -9.42 -22.37
C GLY A 376 -8.83 -8.68 -23.60
N SER A 377 -9.43 -7.55 -23.98
CA SER A 377 -8.89 -6.69 -25.04
C SER A 377 -7.56 -6.05 -24.65
N LEU A 378 -7.47 -5.49 -23.44
CA LEU A 378 -6.25 -4.86 -22.94
C LEU A 378 -5.13 -5.89 -22.71
N LEU A 379 -5.47 -7.08 -22.22
CA LEU A 379 -4.52 -8.18 -22.04
C LEU A 379 -3.84 -8.57 -23.34
N ARG A 380 -4.60 -8.76 -24.43
CA ARG A 380 -4.05 -9.09 -25.75
C ARG A 380 -3.16 -7.97 -26.29
N MET A 381 -3.64 -6.72 -26.21
CA MET A 381 -2.84 -5.56 -26.61
C MET A 381 -1.50 -5.47 -25.87
N MET A 382 -1.49 -5.76 -24.55
CA MET A 382 -0.25 -5.81 -23.78
C MET A 382 0.62 -7.02 -24.12
N ALA A 383 0.04 -8.18 -24.43
CA ALA A 383 0.79 -9.37 -24.82
C ALA A 383 1.48 -9.18 -26.18
N ASP A 384 0.89 -8.40 -27.09
CA ASP A 384 1.46 -8.05 -28.39
C ASP A 384 2.57 -6.98 -28.28
N ALA A 385 2.49 -6.10 -27.28
CA ALA A 385 3.46 -5.04 -27.03
C ALA A 385 3.85 -4.96 -25.53
N PRO A 386 4.56 -5.98 -25.00
CA PRO A 386 4.92 -6.03 -23.59
C PRO A 386 6.06 -5.03 -23.27
N PRO A 387 6.17 -4.55 -22.00
CA PRO A 387 7.26 -3.66 -21.57
C PRO A 387 8.64 -4.22 -21.98
N PRO A 388 9.55 -3.46 -22.62
CA PRO A 388 10.80 -4.01 -23.14
C PRO A 388 11.74 -4.46 -22.01
N LEU A 389 12.36 -5.63 -22.15
CA LEU A 389 13.33 -6.16 -21.16
C LEU A 389 14.76 -5.74 -21.46
N ASP A 390 15.03 -5.22 -22.65
CA ASP A 390 16.36 -4.96 -23.22
C ASP A 390 16.70 -3.47 -23.27
N ARG A 391 15.81 -2.61 -22.75
CA ARG A 391 15.95 -1.15 -22.78
C ARG A 391 16.02 -0.59 -21.37
N GLY A 392 16.77 0.49 -21.23
CA GLY A 392 16.87 1.24 -19.99
C GLY A 392 17.98 0.76 -19.07
N ASP A 393 18.09 1.43 -17.93
CA ASP A 393 19.03 1.05 -16.87
C ASP A 393 18.60 -0.29 -16.19
N PRO A 394 19.45 -0.89 -15.35
CA PRO A 394 19.11 -2.15 -14.67
C PRO A 394 17.82 -2.10 -13.85
N PHE A 395 17.47 -0.96 -13.25
CA PHE A 395 16.23 -0.81 -12.47
C PHE A 395 14.99 -0.77 -13.38
N GLU A 396 15.08 -0.07 -14.51
CA GLU A 396 14.04 -0.05 -15.53
C GLU A 396 13.79 -1.44 -16.11
N ARG A 397 14.85 -2.20 -16.40
CA ARG A 397 14.73 -3.60 -16.86
C ARG A 397 14.05 -4.50 -15.82
N VAL A 398 14.37 -4.34 -14.54
CA VAL A 398 13.71 -5.07 -13.44
C VAL A 398 12.23 -4.65 -13.30
N ARG A 399 11.90 -3.36 -13.43
CA ARG A 399 10.50 -2.89 -13.46
C ARG A 399 9.73 -3.51 -14.64
N ALA A 400 10.32 -3.54 -15.83
CA ALA A 400 9.73 -4.18 -17.01
C ALA A 400 9.50 -5.69 -16.76
N ALA A 401 10.48 -6.36 -16.17
CA ALA A 401 10.39 -7.78 -15.81
C ALA A 401 9.23 -8.04 -14.85
N ARG A 402 9.07 -7.24 -13.79
CA ARG A 402 7.95 -7.34 -12.84
C ARG A 402 6.59 -7.12 -13.51
N GLN A 403 6.48 -6.09 -14.36
CA GLN A 403 5.24 -5.82 -15.10
C GLN A 403 4.86 -6.99 -16.03
N ARG A 404 5.84 -7.60 -16.69
CA ARG A 404 5.61 -8.80 -17.51
C ARG A 404 5.19 -10.01 -16.67
N ILE A 405 5.75 -10.22 -15.47
CA ILE A 405 5.28 -11.28 -14.56
C ILE A 405 3.82 -11.07 -14.16
N GLN A 406 3.44 -9.83 -13.82
CA GLN A 406 2.06 -9.48 -13.52
C GLN A 406 1.14 -9.72 -14.73
N LEU A 407 1.59 -9.36 -15.94
CA LEU A 407 0.86 -9.65 -17.18
C LEU A 407 0.66 -11.16 -17.39
N ILE A 408 1.69 -11.97 -17.20
CA ILE A 408 1.65 -13.44 -17.30
C ILE A 408 0.64 -14.03 -16.31
N HIS A 409 0.65 -13.55 -15.06
CA HIS A 409 -0.34 -13.94 -14.05
C HIS A 409 -1.78 -13.62 -14.51
N LEU A 410 -2.03 -12.40 -14.99
CA LEU A 410 -3.37 -11.97 -15.41
C LEU A 410 -3.83 -12.70 -16.69
N LEU A 411 -2.94 -12.93 -17.66
CA LEU A 411 -3.21 -13.76 -18.85
C LEU A 411 -3.59 -15.17 -18.44
N THR A 412 -2.83 -15.78 -17.52
CA THR A 412 -3.10 -17.12 -17.02
C THR A 412 -4.45 -17.20 -16.32
N LYS A 413 -4.76 -16.20 -15.46
CA LYS A 413 -6.04 -16.10 -14.76
C LYS A 413 -7.23 -15.90 -15.71
N ALA A 414 -7.01 -15.26 -16.85
CA ALA A 414 -8.01 -15.09 -17.91
C ALA A 414 -8.11 -16.31 -18.86
N GLY A 415 -7.26 -17.33 -18.70
CA GLY A 415 -7.23 -18.52 -19.55
C GLY A 415 -6.38 -18.39 -20.82
N ASN A 416 -5.68 -17.27 -21.03
CA ASN A 416 -4.80 -17.01 -22.19
C ASN A 416 -3.41 -17.62 -21.97
N ILE A 417 -3.34 -18.94 -21.86
CA ILE A 417 -2.13 -19.66 -21.46
C ILE A 417 -1.02 -19.56 -22.51
N GLU A 418 -1.36 -19.64 -23.79
CA GLU A 418 -0.38 -19.60 -24.88
C GLU A 418 0.37 -18.26 -24.92
N ASP A 419 -0.35 -17.14 -24.69
CA ASP A 419 0.26 -15.82 -24.59
C ASP A 419 1.16 -15.72 -23.36
N ALA A 420 0.72 -16.25 -22.21
CA ALA A 420 1.51 -16.29 -20.99
C ALA A 420 2.81 -17.10 -21.17
N GLU A 421 2.75 -18.28 -21.80
CA GLU A 421 3.92 -19.12 -22.10
C GLU A 421 4.88 -18.47 -23.11
N ARG A 422 4.34 -17.78 -24.12
CA ARG A 422 5.13 -17.00 -25.09
C ARG A 422 5.91 -15.91 -24.38
N LEU A 423 5.26 -15.14 -23.50
CA LEU A 423 5.92 -14.08 -22.72
C LEU A 423 6.95 -14.64 -21.74
N ALA A 424 6.64 -15.74 -21.05
CA ALA A 424 7.58 -16.41 -20.15
C ALA A 424 8.85 -16.87 -20.89
N SER A 425 8.69 -17.46 -22.08
CA SER A 425 9.82 -17.91 -22.91
C SER A 425 10.69 -16.75 -23.41
N ALA A 426 10.16 -15.53 -23.50
CA ALA A 426 10.85 -14.36 -24.02
C ALA A 426 11.83 -13.68 -23.03
N TYR A 427 11.89 -14.14 -21.77
CA TYR A 427 12.93 -13.68 -20.84
C TYR A 427 14.30 -14.22 -21.25
N ALA A 428 15.32 -13.35 -21.27
CA ALA A 428 16.68 -13.72 -21.65
C ALA A 428 17.37 -14.59 -20.58
N GLY A 429 17.25 -14.19 -19.32
CA GLY A 429 17.85 -14.87 -18.17
C GLY A 429 17.09 -16.15 -17.76
N PRO A 430 17.79 -17.27 -17.47
CA PRO A 430 17.16 -18.48 -16.94
C PRO A 430 16.40 -18.26 -15.63
N GLY A 431 16.82 -17.31 -14.79
CA GLY A 431 16.16 -16.98 -13.53
C GLY A 431 14.75 -16.43 -13.70
N TRP A 432 14.62 -15.32 -14.42
CA TRP A 432 13.30 -14.74 -14.72
C TRP A 432 12.40 -15.67 -15.55
N ARG A 433 12.98 -16.44 -16.48
CA ARG A 433 12.23 -17.43 -17.28
C ARG A 433 11.65 -18.53 -16.39
N ALA A 434 12.46 -19.08 -15.48
CA ALA A 434 12.02 -20.07 -14.51
C ALA A 434 10.89 -19.54 -13.62
N PHE A 435 11.08 -18.34 -13.09
CA PHE A 435 10.09 -17.67 -12.25
C PHE A 435 8.77 -17.46 -13.02
N ALA A 436 8.83 -16.96 -14.25
CA ALA A 436 7.67 -16.74 -15.10
C ALA A 436 6.85 -18.02 -15.35
N TRP A 437 7.51 -19.14 -15.68
CA TRP A 437 6.82 -20.43 -15.83
C TRP A 437 6.20 -20.91 -14.51
N SER A 438 6.88 -20.73 -13.38
CA SER A 438 6.32 -21.10 -12.07
C SER A 438 5.06 -20.30 -11.73
N VAL A 439 4.97 -19.03 -12.14
CA VAL A 439 3.78 -18.18 -11.95
C VAL A 439 2.60 -18.71 -12.75
N ILE A 440 2.80 -19.20 -13.98
CA ILE A 440 1.73 -19.83 -14.78
C ILE A 440 1.20 -21.07 -14.06
N VAL A 441 2.10 -21.95 -13.61
CA VAL A 441 1.72 -23.20 -12.93
C VAL A 441 1.01 -22.92 -11.61
N GLY A 442 1.56 -22.03 -10.78
CA GLY A 442 0.95 -21.61 -9.53
C GLY A 442 -0.45 -21.01 -9.76
N THR A 443 -0.58 -20.09 -10.72
CA THR A 443 -1.88 -19.47 -11.03
C THR A 443 -2.93 -20.50 -11.47
N LYS A 444 -2.56 -21.48 -12.29
CA LYS A 444 -3.45 -22.61 -12.67
C LYS A 444 -3.80 -23.51 -11.49
N GLY A 445 -2.84 -23.74 -10.59
CA GLY A 445 -3.01 -24.56 -9.40
C GLY A 445 -3.88 -23.96 -8.30
N ARG A 446 -4.45 -22.76 -8.49
CA ARG A 446 -5.24 -22.04 -7.49
C ARG A 446 -6.34 -22.88 -6.86
N ASP A 447 -7.09 -23.62 -7.67
CA ASP A 447 -8.22 -24.42 -7.19
C ASP A 447 -7.77 -25.54 -6.23
N ARG A 448 -6.51 -25.99 -6.33
CA ARG A 448 -5.91 -26.98 -5.42
C ARG A 448 -5.39 -26.37 -4.11
N ALA A 449 -5.07 -25.08 -4.10
CA ALA A 449 -4.47 -24.39 -2.96
C ALA A 449 -5.48 -23.99 -1.86
N GLY A 450 -6.77 -24.01 -2.19
CA GLY A 450 -7.85 -23.65 -1.27
C GLY A 450 -8.02 -22.14 -1.06
N PRO A 451 -9.06 -21.72 -0.29
CA PRO A 451 -9.50 -20.32 -0.22
C PRO A 451 -8.57 -19.38 0.55
N LYS A 452 -7.62 -19.93 1.33
CA LYS A 452 -6.66 -19.12 2.13
C LYS A 452 -5.39 -18.76 1.37
N TRP A 453 -5.20 -19.29 0.16
CA TRP A 453 -4.00 -19.01 -0.63
C TRP A 453 -4.12 -17.64 -1.31
N ALA A 454 -3.14 -16.76 -1.06
CA ALA A 454 -3.11 -15.39 -1.59
C ALA A 454 -2.76 -15.30 -3.08
N GLY A 455 -2.39 -16.42 -3.71
CA GLY A 455 -1.88 -16.48 -5.08
C GLY A 455 -0.37 -16.74 -5.14
N PRO A 456 0.20 -16.85 -6.35
CA PRO A 456 1.64 -17.05 -6.52
C PRO A 456 2.39 -15.78 -6.11
N SER A 457 3.66 -15.95 -5.74
CA SER A 457 4.63 -14.86 -5.66
C SER A 457 4.78 -14.22 -7.04
N LEU A 458 4.65 -12.89 -7.12
CA LEU A 458 4.73 -12.12 -8.35
C LEU A 458 5.97 -11.21 -8.41
N ASP A 459 6.84 -11.28 -7.41
CA ASP A 459 8.02 -10.45 -7.29
C ASP A 459 9.28 -11.29 -7.04
N LEU A 460 10.36 -10.91 -7.71
CA LEU A 460 11.68 -11.51 -7.62
C LEU A 460 12.68 -10.38 -7.39
N GLN A 461 12.92 -10.04 -6.12
CA GLN A 461 13.61 -8.80 -5.74
C GLN A 461 15.13 -8.83 -5.95
N ASP A 462 15.75 -10.01 -5.85
CA ASP A 462 17.21 -10.15 -5.79
C ASP A 462 17.83 -10.73 -7.09
N VAL A 463 17.07 -10.78 -8.20
CA VAL A 463 17.57 -11.36 -9.46
C VAL A 463 17.61 -10.29 -10.55
N PRO A 464 18.80 -9.93 -11.06
CA PRO A 464 18.92 -8.98 -12.17
C PRO A 464 18.14 -9.45 -13.39
N ALA A 465 17.62 -8.51 -14.20
CA ALA A 465 16.81 -8.83 -15.38
C ALA A 465 17.53 -9.73 -16.42
N ASP A 466 18.86 -9.69 -16.41
CA ASP A 466 19.72 -10.40 -17.35
C ASP A 466 20.06 -11.85 -16.87
N HIS A 467 19.68 -12.22 -15.64
CA HIS A 467 19.99 -13.50 -14.99
C HIS A 467 18.81 -14.50 -14.91
#